data_AF-A9NPY6-F1
#
_entry.id   AF-A9NPY6-F1
#
_cell.length_a   1.000
_cell.length_b   1.000
_cell.length_c   1.000
_cell.angle_alpha   90.00
_cell.angle_beta   90.00
_cell.angle_gamma   90.00
#
_symmetry.space_group_name_H-M   'P 1'
#
loop_
_entity.id
_entity.type
_entity.pdbx_description
1 polymer ?
#
loop_
_entity_poly.entity_id
_entity_poly.type
_entity_poly.pdbx_seq_one_letter_code
_entity_poly.pdbx_strand_id
1 'polypeptide(L)'
;MESTPLFTVGQEIATFLVSCGIVSKAWEESRLASNSEGFSLNEYEGVAYVAFPSFHEIEGFTVYESKYGEGNIQNDKKVFFGCLEGNDGQPALVHQGALKLFLHIMENTDFQAKLQIYMDSKQRKHKPIIFVGHSLGGAVATLVTLWVLGKRLMQSSPFCITFGSPLVGDVRLVEAVGRENWANNFCHVVSKHDIVPRMLLAPFESIAEPLIAILPYWQGLIADDSKGEPDYFIQDACRTLLNNVLQYTHTVANYELDSLRKLDGVIKRSPYRPFGTYMFCSSEGAACFDNSEIVLKMLHLTMQSHEKSSNEIVQDCFSEHIAYGSVLKHVIEKSIGGKRTANPGSESSYERGISLQLDGIGVGAQLLENRNQGFNIPRQIRCSVVLRTTTTKPKGGRVAGVADLCTILGISLILSIWY
;
A
#
# COMPACT_ATOMS: atom_id res chain seq x y z
N MET A 1 25.23 19.86 -11.26
CA MET A 1 24.52 18.99 -12.22
C MET A 1 24.15 17.75 -11.44
N GLU A 2 22.93 17.70 -10.91
CA GLU A 2 22.44 16.51 -10.19
C GLU A 2 22.29 15.37 -11.19
N SER A 3 22.97 14.24 -10.94
CA SER A 3 22.79 13.02 -11.70
C SER A 3 21.38 12.50 -11.47
N THR A 4 20.51 12.71 -12.45
CA THR A 4 19.18 12.09 -12.49
C THR A 4 19.42 10.59 -12.64
N PRO A 5 18.92 9.73 -11.74
CA PRO A 5 19.10 8.29 -11.92
C PRO A 5 18.39 7.89 -13.20
N LEU A 6 19.18 7.42 -14.16
CA LEU A 6 18.71 6.60 -15.27
C LEU A 6 18.13 5.31 -14.67
N PHE A 7 17.11 4.75 -15.34
CA PHE A 7 16.51 3.43 -15.15
C PHE A 7 15.13 3.32 -14.49
N THR A 8 14.45 2.27 -14.92
CA THR A 8 13.20 1.63 -14.50
C THR A 8 13.20 1.16 -13.04
N VAL A 9 13.81 1.91 -12.11
CA VAL A 9 14.07 1.49 -10.72
C VAL A 9 12.80 1.00 -10.04
N GLY A 10 11.66 1.67 -10.24
CA GLY A 10 10.38 1.23 -9.67
C GLY A 10 9.89 -0.11 -10.22
N GLN A 11 10.08 -0.39 -11.51
CA GLN A 11 9.71 -1.68 -12.12
C GLN A 11 10.67 -2.80 -11.72
N GLU A 12 11.96 -2.49 -11.58
CA GLU A 12 12.98 -3.43 -11.11
C GLU A 12 12.73 -3.83 -9.64
N ILE A 13 12.41 -2.86 -8.79
CA ILE A 13 12.01 -3.11 -7.38
C ILE A 13 10.74 -3.96 -7.33
N ALA A 14 9.71 -3.62 -8.10
CA ALA A 14 8.47 -4.38 -8.13
C ALA A 14 8.71 -5.82 -8.61
N THR A 15 9.51 -5.99 -9.65
CA THR A 15 9.92 -7.31 -10.17
C THR A 15 10.68 -8.10 -9.10
N PHE A 16 11.62 -7.47 -8.41
CA PHE A 16 12.37 -8.09 -7.33
C PHE A 16 11.44 -8.58 -6.21
N LEU A 17 10.58 -7.71 -5.68
CA LEU A 17 9.65 -8.01 -4.58
C LEU A 17 8.70 -9.18 -4.91
N VAL A 18 8.28 -9.26 -6.17
CA VAL A 18 7.41 -10.34 -6.64
C VAL A 18 8.20 -11.63 -6.86
N SER A 19 9.38 -11.55 -7.45
CA SER A 19 10.23 -12.73 -7.75
C SER A 19 10.80 -13.42 -6.51
N CYS A 20 11.02 -12.69 -5.42
CA CYS A 20 11.53 -13.26 -4.17
C CYS A 20 10.45 -13.94 -3.32
N GLY A 21 9.19 -13.96 -3.78
CA GLY A 21 8.08 -14.66 -3.13
C GLY A 21 7.53 -14.01 -1.86
N ILE A 22 8.18 -12.95 -1.35
CA ILE A 22 7.78 -12.28 -0.09
C ILE A 22 6.37 -11.68 -0.18
N VAL A 23 6.03 -11.09 -1.32
CA VAL A 23 4.71 -10.48 -1.54
C VAL A 23 3.62 -11.55 -1.67
N SER A 24 3.88 -12.64 -2.40
CA SER A 24 2.96 -13.77 -2.52
C SER A 24 2.71 -14.44 -1.16
N LYS A 25 3.76 -14.61 -0.36
CA LYS A 25 3.65 -15.18 0.98
C LYS A 25 2.86 -14.25 1.92
N ALA A 26 3.15 -12.95 1.89
CA ALA A 26 2.38 -11.97 2.65
C ALA A 26 0.89 -12.00 2.26
N TRP A 27 0.56 -12.08 0.96
CA TRP A 27 -0.83 -12.20 0.53
C TRP A 27 -1.51 -13.45 1.11
N GLU A 28 -0.84 -14.61 1.05
CA GLU A 28 -1.33 -15.86 1.65
C GLU A 28 -1.66 -15.70 3.14
N GLU A 29 -0.73 -15.13 3.92
CA GLU A 29 -0.90 -14.91 5.35
C GLU A 29 -2.04 -13.92 5.64
N SER A 30 -2.19 -12.87 4.84
CA SER A 30 -3.30 -11.92 4.99
C SER A 30 -4.66 -12.57 4.78
N ARG A 31 -4.77 -13.48 3.80
CA ARG A 31 -6.00 -14.22 3.50
C ARG A 31 -6.34 -15.22 4.60
N LEU A 32 -5.32 -15.87 5.19
CA LEU A 32 -5.51 -16.75 6.34
C LEU A 32 -5.99 -15.98 7.58
N ALA A 33 -5.48 -14.76 7.77
CA ALA A 33 -5.87 -13.88 8.88
C ALA A 33 -7.28 -13.30 8.74
N SER A 34 -7.86 -13.25 7.53
CA SER A 34 -9.17 -12.64 7.26
C SER A 34 -10.31 -13.24 8.08
N ASN A 35 -10.19 -14.46 8.61
CA ASN A 35 -11.20 -15.10 9.46
C ASN A 35 -10.82 -15.12 10.95
N SER A 36 -9.74 -14.43 11.34
CA SER A 36 -9.27 -14.39 12.73
C SER A 36 -9.96 -13.28 13.52
N GLU A 37 -10.24 -13.50 14.80
CA GLU A 37 -10.84 -12.50 15.68
C GLU A 37 -9.86 -11.38 16.11
N GLY A 38 -8.57 -11.48 15.75
CA GLY A 38 -7.57 -10.49 16.19
C GLY A 38 -6.34 -10.40 15.31
N PHE A 39 -5.49 -11.44 15.31
CA PHE A 39 -4.32 -11.53 14.44
C PHE A 39 -3.89 -12.98 14.29
N SER A 40 -3.11 -13.26 13.25
CA SER A 40 -2.39 -14.52 13.09
C SER A 40 -0.88 -14.27 13.12
N LEU A 41 -0.13 -15.25 13.61
CA LEU A 41 1.31 -15.21 13.66
C LEU A 41 1.84 -16.53 13.15
N ASN A 42 2.56 -16.50 12.02
CA ASN A 42 3.12 -17.66 11.37
C ASN A 42 4.58 -17.43 11.02
N GLU A 43 5.39 -18.48 11.04
CA GLU A 43 6.79 -18.41 10.63
C GLU A 43 7.01 -19.18 9.33
N TYR A 44 7.71 -18.55 8.40
CA TYR A 44 8.08 -19.15 7.13
C TYR A 44 9.50 -18.72 6.76
N GLU A 45 10.35 -19.70 6.43
CA GLU A 45 11.75 -19.49 6.05
C GLU A 45 12.56 -18.56 6.99
N GLY A 46 12.26 -18.63 8.30
CA GLY A 46 12.95 -17.82 9.31
C GLY A 46 12.44 -16.38 9.46
N VAL A 47 11.38 -16.01 8.74
CA VAL A 47 10.67 -14.73 8.86
C VAL A 47 9.35 -14.96 9.61
N ALA A 48 9.03 -14.07 10.55
CA ALA A 48 7.74 -14.07 11.25
C ALA A 48 6.76 -13.14 10.51
N TYR A 49 5.63 -13.68 10.09
CA TYR A 49 4.53 -12.95 9.48
C TYR A 49 3.44 -12.76 10.52
N VAL A 50 3.07 -11.50 10.76
CA VAL A 50 2.01 -11.12 11.67
C VAL A 50 0.91 -10.47 10.85
N ALA A 51 -0.17 -11.20 10.62
CA ALA A 51 -1.24 -10.77 9.73
C ALA A 51 -2.51 -10.38 10.51
N PHE A 52 -3.11 -9.26 10.12
CA PHE A 52 -4.30 -8.69 10.75
C PHE A 52 -5.54 -8.88 9.87
N PRO A 53 -6.72 -9.17 10.46
CA PRO A 53 -7.96 -9.37 9.74
C PRO A 53 -8.43 -8.08 9.06
N SER A 54 -9.22 -8.25 8.00
CA SER A 54 -9.98 -7.15 7.40
C SER A 54 -11.18 -6.80 8.28
N PHE A 55 -11.92 -5.74 7.93
CA PHE A 55 -13.22 -5.49 8.52
C PHE A 55 -14.29 -6.41 7.94
N HIS A 56 -15.19 -6.88 8.80
CA HIS A 56 -16.42 -7.58 8.40
C HIS A 56 -17.66 -6.69 8.52
N GLU A 57 -17.54 -5.54 9.19
CA GLU A 57 -18.63 -4.64 9.48
C GLU A 57 -18.28 -3.24 8.97
N ILE A 58 -19.27 -2.55 8.39
CA ILE A 58 -19.06 -1.23 7.79
C ILE A 58 -18.67 -0.20 8.83
N GLU A 59 -19.13 -0.37 10.07
CA GLU A 59 -18.84 0.44 11.24
C GLU A 59 -17.34 0.44 11.59
N GLY A 60 -16.60 -0.61 11.18
CA GLY A 60 -15.14 -0.64 11.27
C GLY A 60 -14.46 0.33 10.29
N PHE A 61 -15.12 0.67 9.19
CA PHE A 61 -14.60 1.54 8.12
C PHE A 61 -15.21 2.94 8.14
N THR A 62 -16.54 3.09 8.14
CA THR A 62 -17.21 4.40 8.15
C THR A 62 -17.34 4.95 9.57
N VAL A 63 -16.59 6.00 9.87
CA VAL A 63 -16.54 6.64 11.20
C VAL A 63 -17.06 8.08 11.09
N TYR A 64 -18.26 8.33 11.61
CA TYR A 64 -19.02 9.57 11.36
C TYR A 64 -18.68 10.73 12.31
N GLU A 65 -17.72 10.54 13.22
CA GLU A 65 -17.22 11.58 14.12
C GLU A 65 -16.55 12.75 13.36
N SER A 66 -16.13 12.52 12.12
CA SER A 66 -15.57 13.53 11.22
C SER A 66 -15.87 13.21 9.75
N LYS A 67 -15.71 14.20 8.87
CA LYS A 67 -16.06 14.13 7.44
C LYS A 67 -15.38 12.97 6.69
N TYR A 68 -14.15 12.60 7.10
CA TYR A 68 -13.40 11.50 6.50
C TYR A 68 -13.00 10.43 7.53
N GLY A 69 -13.60 10.43 8.74
CA GLY A 69 -13.23 9.52 9.82
C GLY A 69 -11.84 9.74 10.41
N GLU A 70 -11.23 10.90 10.15
CA GLU A 70 -9.96 11.28 10.72
C GLU A 70 -10.12 11.68 12.20
N GLY A 71 -9.12 11.37 13.01
CA GLY A 71 -9.04 11.84 14.39
C GLY A 71 -7.63 11.72 14.94
N ASN A 72 -7.40 12.27 16.13
CA ASN A 72 -6.07 12.33 16.72
C ASN A 72 -5.51 10.91 16.98
N ILE A 73 -4.25 10.67 16.58
CA ILE A 73 -3.53 9.42 16.87
C ILE A 73 -3.19 9.27 18.36
N GLN A 74 -3.03 10.39 19.06
CA GLN A 74 -2.88 10.40 20.50
C GLN A 74 -4.25 10.22 21.15
N ASN A 75 -4.39 9.13 21.87
CA ASN A 75 -5.53 8.84 22.72
C ASN A 75 -5.13 8.95 24.21
N ASP A 76 -6.10 8.82 25.11
CA ASP A 76 -5.88 8.85 26.56
C ASP A 76 -4.84 7.81 27.03
N LYS A 77 -4.66 6.73 26.26
CA LYS A 77 -3.74 5.62 26.55
C LYS A 77 -2.30 5.93 26.14
N LYS A 78 -2.05 7.05 25.43
CA LYS A 78 -0.71 7.55 25.05
C LYS A 78 0.18 6.51 24.35
N VAL A 79 -0.43 5.65 23.52
CA VAL A 79 0.28 4.56 22.83
C VAL A 79 1.37 5.09 21.89
N PHE A 80 1.11 6.21 21.19
CA PHE A 80 2.00 6.85 20.21
C PHE A 80 2.66 8.16 20.71
N PHE A 81 2.92 8.27 22.01
CA PHE A 81 3.39 9.53 22.61
C PHE A 81 4.67 10.10 21.94
N GLY A 82 4.60 11.33 21.42
CA GLY A 82 5.73 12.15 20.95
C GLY A 82 6.44 11.75 19.66
N CYS A 83 6.11 10.59 19.06
CA CYS A 83 6.83 10.11 17.85
C CYS A 83 6.12 10.40 16.52
N LEU A 84 4.81 10.69 16.56
CA LEU A 84 3.97 10.88 15.37
C LEU A 84 3.34 12.28 15.34
N GLU A 85 4.17 13.29 15.58
CA GLU A 85 3.82 14.71 15.49
C GLU A 85 4.34 15.31 14.17
N GLY A 86 3.54 16.19 13.58
CA GLY A 86 3.92 16.98 12.41
C GLY A 86 5.00 18.02 12.73
N ASN A 87 5.46 18.70 11.69
CA ASN A 87 6.44 19.79 11.84
C ASN A 87 5.85 21.01 12.58
N ASP A 88 4.53 21.09 12.69
CA ASP A 88 3.80 22.06 13.50
C ASP A 88 3.70 21.67 14.99
N GLY A 89 4.31 20.56 15.40
CA GLY A 89 4.26 20.03 16.76
C GLY A 89 2.89 19.47 17.16
N GLN A 90 1.95 19.37 16.21
CA GLN A 90 0.63 18.81 16.47
C GLN A 90 0.63 17.31 16.18
N PRO A 91 -0.16 16.52 16.92
CA PRO A 91 -0.33 15.10 16.62
C PRO A 91 -0.89 14.86 15.22
N ALA A 92 -0.44 13.77 14.60
CA ALA A 92 -1.01 13.31 13.34
C ALA A 92 -2.48 12.89 13.49
N LEU A 93 -3.23 13.08 12.42
CA LEU A 93 -4.59 12.56 12.29
C LEU A 93 -4.56 11.24 11.55
N VAL A 94 -5.29 10.25 12.04
CA VAL A 94 -5.39 8.91 11.45
C VAL A 94 -6.82 8.43 11.36
N HIS A 95 -7.04 7.42 10.51
CA HIS A 95 -8.33 6.75 10.36
C HIS A 95 -8.75 6.11 11.68
N GLN A 96 -9.83 6.62 12.27
CA GLN A 96 -10.25 6.24 13.63
C GLN A 96 -10.74 4.79 13.71
N GLY A 97 -11.32 4.24 12.65
CA GLY A 97 -11.74 2.83 12.62
C GLY A 97 -10.55 1.88 12.72
N ALA A 98 -9.46 2.20 12.00
CA ALA A 98 -8.22 1.43 12.06
C ALA A 98 -7.55 1.57 13.43
N LEU A 99 -7.56 2.77 14.01
CA LEU A 99 -7.03 3.02 15.35
C LEU A 99 -7.81 2.26 16.43
N LYS A 100 -9.14 2.24 16.37
CA LYS A 100 -10.01 1.48 17.29
C LYS A 100 -9.68 -0.03 17.25
N LEU A 101 -9.55 -0.61 16.05
CA LEU A 101 -9.17 -2.02 15.88
C LEU A 101 -7.77 -2.32 16.39
N PHE A 102 -6.79 -1.46 16.07
CA PHE A 102 -5.43 -1.58 16.61
C PHE A 102 -5.44 -1.63 18.14
N LEU A 103 -6.13 -0.70 18.80
CA LEU A 103 -6.21 -0.66 20.26
C LEU A 103 -6.93 -1.89 20.82
N HIS A 104 -7.99 -2.33 20.15
CA HIS A 104 -8.70 -3.55 20.53
C HIS A 104 -7.76 -4.77 20.52
N ILE A 105 -6.99 -4.95 19.44
CA ILE A 105 -6.01 -6.05 19.32
C ILE A 105 -4.94 -5.94 20.41
N MET A 106 -4.42 -4.72 20.65
CA MET A 106 -3.39 -4.49 21.67
C MET A 106 -3.85 -4.86 23.08
N GLU A 107 -5.12 -4.70 23.40
CA GLU A 107 -5.66 -4.82 24.77
C GLU A 107 -6.40 -6.12 25.05
N ASN A 108 -7.05 -6.68 24.03
CA ASN A 108 -7.98 -7.80 24.20
C ASN A 108 -7.44 -9.12 23.64
N THR A 109 -6.22 -9.13 23.10
CA THR A 109 -5.59 -10.34 22.56
C THR A 109 -4.22 -10.59 23.20
N ASP A 110 -3.63 -11.75 22.94
CA ASP A 110 -2.27 -12.09 23.38
C ASP A 110 -1.17 -11.48 22.50
N PHE A 111 -1.50 -10.50 21.65
CA PHE A 111 -0.61 -9.87 20.67
C PHE A 111 0.70 -9.36 21.29
N GLN A 112 0.60 -8.53 22.33
CA GLN A 112 1.80 -7.96 22.97
C GLN A 112 2.70 -9.05 23.56
N ALA A 113 2.09 -10.06 24.20
CA ALA A 113 2.83 -11.17 24.79
C ALA A 113 3.54 -12.03 23.73
N LYS A 114 2.85 -12.35 22.62
CA LYS A 114 3.45 -13.08 21.50
C LYS A 114 4.55 -12.28 20.82
N LEU A 115 4.35 -10.99 20.58
CA LEU A 115 5.35 -10.14 19.96
C LEU A 115 6.61 -10.02 20.85
N GLN A 116 6.44 -9.97 22.18
CA GLN A 116 7.55 -9.88 23.14
C GLN A 116 8.56 -11.04 22.99
N ILE A 117 8.10 -12.22 22.58
CA ILE A 117 8.96 -13.38 22.29
C ILE A 117 9.96 -13.06 21.17
N TYR A 118 9.53 -12.30 20.17
CA TYR A 118 10.37 -11.89 19.03
C TYR A 118 11.19 -10.63 19.32
N MET A 119 10.83 -9.87 20.36
CA MET A 119 11.52 -8.65 20.80
C MET A 119 12.59 -8.93 21.87
N ASP A 120 12.55 -10.08 22.55
CA ASP A 120 13.50 -10.39 23.62
C ASP A 120 14.91 -10.69 23.09
N SER A 121 15.81 -9.72 23.29
CA SER A 121 17.24 -9.78 22.98
C SER A 121 18.01 -10.97 23.59
N LYS A 122 17.46 -11.64 24.61
CA LYS A 122 18.06 -12.86 25.19
C LYS A 122 17.83 -14.10 24.31
N GLN A 123 16.84 -14.07 23.42
CA GLN A 123 16.63 -15.13 22.44
C GLN A 123 17.56 -14.89 21.23
N ARG A 124 18.50 -15.80 21.00
CA ARG A 124 19.58 -15.69 19.98
C ARG A 124 19.11 -15.69 18.51
N LYS A 125 17.83 -15.48 18.21
CA LYS A 125 17.30 -15.42 16.85
C LYS A 125 16.58 -14.08 16.64
N HIS A 126 17.33 -13.08 16.16
CA HIS A 126 16.77 -11.86 15.59
C HIS A 126 16.06 -12.22 14.28
N LYS A 127 14.81 -12.66 14.38
CA LYS A 127 14.00 -12.99 13.20
C LYS A 127 13.42 -11.69 12.63
N PRO A 128 13.51 -11.46 11.32
CA PRO A 128 12.75 -10.40 10.67
C PRO A 128 11.26 -10.60 10.92
N ILE A 129 10.56 -9.51 11.22
CA ILE A 129 9.10 -9.50 11.35
C ILE A 129 8.52 -8.72 10.18
N ILE A 130 7.49 -9.29 9.56
CA ILE A 130 6.67 -8.64 8.55
C ILE A 130 5.24 -8.54 9.09
N PHE A 131 4.77 -7.31 9.28
CA PHE A 131 3.37 -7.02 9.55
C PHE A 131 2.61 -6.98 8.23
N VAL A 132 1.48 -7.65 8.18
CA VAL A 132 0.73 -7.83 6.95
C VAL A 132 -0.75 -7.55 7.18
N GLY A 133 -1.41 -6.98 6.17
CA GLY A 133 -2.86 -6.91 6.19
C GLY A 133 -3.47 -6.54 4.85
N HIS A 134 -4.68 -7.02 4.63
CA HIS A 134 -5.53 -6.66 3.50
C HIS A 134 -6.58 -5.64 3.95
N SER A 135 -6.91 -4.69 3.07
CA SER A 135 -7.94 -3.68 3.34
C SER A 135 -7.69 -2.93 4.66
N LEU A 136 -8.67 -2.82 5.57
CA LEU A 136 -8.48 -2.20 6.88
C LEU A 136 -7.47 -2.93 7.77
N GLY A 137 -7.29 -4.24 7.59
CA GLY A 137 -6.21 -4.99 8.25
C GLY A 137 -4.83 -4.46 7.87
N GLY A 138 -4.67 -3.95 6.63
CA GLY A 138 -3.44 -3.26 6.21
C GLY A 138 -3.22 -1.92 6.93
N ALA A 139 -4.31 -1.21 7.24
CA ALA A 139 -4.23 0.03 8.00
C ALA A 139 -3.84 -0.25 9.46
N VAL A 140 -4.36 -1.34 10.03
CA VAL A 140 -3.94 -1.86 11.34
C VAL A 140 -2.46 -2.28 11.31
N ALA A 141 -2.03 -3.05 10.31
CA ALA A 141 -0.63 -3.46 10.14
C ALA A 141 0.32 -2.25 10.07
N THR A 142 -0.12 -1.19 9.41
CA THR A 142 0.61 0.08 9.31
C THR A 142 0.74 0.74 10.69
N LEU A 143 -0.36 0.86 11.45
CA LEU A 143 -0.33 1.42 12.82
C LEU A 143 0.52 0.58 13.78
N VAL A 144 0.44 -0.75 13.70
CA VAL A 144 1.29 -1.65 14.50
C VAL A 144 2.76 -1.44 14.18
N THR A 145 3.11 -1.34 12.89
CA THR A 145 4.49 -1.11 12.47
C THR A 145 5.02 0.22 13.01
N LEU A 146 4.23 1.30 12.91
CA LEU A 146 4.57 2.59 13.49
C LEU A 146 4.74 2.53 15.01
N TRP A 147 3.91 1.75 15.70
CA TRP A 147 4.01 1.58 17.16
C TRP A 147 5.31 0.88 17.55
N VAL A 148 5.66 -0.21 16.84
CA VAL A 148 6.91 -0.95 17.06
C VAL A 148 8.14 -0.08 16.79
N LEU A 149 8.11 0.70 15.70
CA LEU A 149 9.18 1.64 15.32
C LEU A 149 9.33 2.76 16.37
N GLY A 150 8.24 3.40 16.75
CA GLY A 150 8.25 4.52 17.71
C GLY A 150 8.69 4.11 19.12
N LYS A 151 8.35 2.90 19.55
CA LYS A 151 8.82 2.34 20.82
C LYS A 151 10.24 1.76 20.74
N ARG A 152 10.86 1.72 19.55
CA ARG A 152 12.18 1.13 19.28
C ARG A 152 12.30 -0.29 19.85
N LEU A 153 11.23 -1.07 19.74
CA LEU A 153 11.12 -2.37 20.44
C LEU A 153 11.99 -3.47 19.82
N MET A 154 12.54 -3.23 18.63
CA MET A 154 13.29 -4.24 17.88
C MET A 154 14.68 -3.75 17.50
N GLN A 155 15.66 -4.67 17.57
CA GLN A 155 17.01 -4.42 17.04
C GLN A 155 17.05 -4.48 15.50
N SER A 156 16.22 -5.36 14.91
CA SER A 156 15.97 -5.42 13.48
C SER A 156 14.71 -4.63 13.12
N SER A 157 14.78 -3.82 12.06
CA SER A 157 13.66 -2.98 11.65
C SER A 157 12.51 -3.85 11.10
N PRO A 158 11.26 -3.70 11.60
CA PRO A 158 10.12 -4.44 11.06
C PRO A 158 9.80 -4.00 9.62
N PHE A 159 9.15 -4.85 8.85
CA PHE A 159 8.64 -4.47 7.53
C PHE A 159 7.11 -4.59 7.49
N CYS A 160 6.44 -3.77 6.72
CA CYS A 160 4.98 -3.78 6.57
C CYS A 160 4.63 -4.01 5.09
N ILE A 161 3.80 -5.01 4.82
CA ILE A 161 3.25 -5.26 3.48
C ILE A 161 1.74 -5.20 3.56
N THR A 162 1.11 -4.29 2.82
CA THR A 162 -0.35 -4.15 2.82
C THR A 162 -0.93 -4.38 1.44
N PHE A 163 -2.14 -4.93 1.34
CA PHE A 163 -2.84 -5.15 0.07
C PHE A 163 -4.15 -4.38 0.05
N GLY A 164 -4.35 -3.50 -0.93
CA GLY A 164 -5.60 -2.77 -1.08
C GLY A 164 -5.98 -1.93 0.14
N SER A 165 -4.98 -1.49 0.91
CA SER A 165 -5.24 -0.79 2.17
C SER A 165 -5.67 0.65 1.92
N PRO A 166 -6.65 1.18 2.68
CA PRO A 166 -6.96 2.60 2.63
C PRO A 166 -5.79 3.42 3.17
N LEU A 167 -5.71 4.70 2.80
CA LEU A 167 -4.72 5.62 3.35
C LEU A 167 -4.89 5.76 4.87
N VAL A 168 -3.80 5.86 5.64
CA VAL A 168 -3.89 5.71 7.10
C VAL A 168 -3.94 7.03 7.86
N GLY A 169 -3.18 8.02 7.42
CA GLY A 169 -3.08 9.30 8.13
C GLY A 169 -2.78 10.50 7.27
N ASP A 170 -2.73 11.65 7.91
CA ASP A 170 -2.60 12.96 7.28
C ASP A 170 -1.14 13.34 6.94
N VAL A 171 -0.96 14.56 6.44
CA VAL A 171 0.36 15.11 6.10
C VAL A 171 1.33 15.08 7.29
N ARG A 172 0.83 15.28 8.53
CA ARG A 172 1.67 15.23 9.74
C ARG A 172 2.22 13.84 9.97
N LEU A 173 1.45 12.79 9.68
CA LEU A 173 1.95 11.42 9.72
C LEU A 173 3.09 11.22 8.69
N VAL A 174 2.92 11.72 7.46
CA VAL A 174 3.95 11.66 6.42
C VAL A 174 5.22 12.40 6.86
N GLU A 175 5.08 13.59 7.43
CA GLU A 175 6.20 14.38 7.98
C GLU A 175 6.93 13.63 9.10
N ALA A 176 6.20 13.03 10.05
CA ALA A 176 6.79 12.25 11.14
C ALA A 176 7.55 11.01 10.65
N VAL A 177 6.93 10.23 9.76
CA VAL A 177 7.54 9.04 9.16
C VAL A 177 8.79 9.40 8.35
N GLY A 178 8.74 10.51 7.60
CA GLY A 178 9.88 11.03 6.84
C GLY A 178 11.04 11.46 7.74
N ARG A 179 10.74 12.23 8.80
CA ARG A 179 11.73 12.71 9.77
C ARG A 179 12.48 11.58 10.47
N GLU A 180 11.78 10.49 10.80
CA GLU A 180 12.38 9.32 11.45
C GLU A 180 12.99 8.31 10.45
N ASN A 181 12.92 8.60 9.14
CA ASN A 181 13.36 7.71 8.06
C ASN A 181 12.72 6.31 8.10
N TRP A 182 11.42 6.28 8.44
CA TRP A 182 10.63 5.05 8.56
C TRP A 182 9.91 4.67 7.26
N ALA A 183 9.86 5.54 6.25
CA ALA A 183 9.12 5.28 5.01
C ALA A 183 9.58 3.98 4.31
N ASN A 184 10.87 3.64 4.40
CA ASN A 184 11.45 2.43 3.82
C ASN A 184 11.00 1.12 4.48
N ASN A 185 10.19 1.19 5.55
CA ASN A 185 9.63 0.03 6.24
C ASN A 185 8.26 -0.40 5.71
N PHE A 186 7.73 0.28 4.70
CA PHE A 186 6.35 0.08 4.23
C PHE A 186 6.30 -0.18 2.72
N CYS A 187 5.58 -1.22 2.33
CA CYS A 187 5.24 -1.56 0.96
C CYS A 187 3.71 -1.76 0.83
N HIS A 188 3.05 -0.83 0.15
CA HIS A 188 1.62 -0.84 -0.11
C HIS A 188 1.36 -1.37 -1.52
N VAL A 189 0.89 -2.60 -1.62
CA VAL A 189 0.51 -3.25 -2.88
C VAL A 189 -0.90 -2.82 -3.26
N VAL A 190 -1.04 -2.28 -4.46
CA VAL A 190 -2.28 -1.68 -4.96
C VAL A 190 -2.58 -2.23 -6.35
N SER A 191 -3.70 -2.92 -6.51
CA SER A 191 -4.17 -3.30 -7.84
C SER A 191 -4.67 -2.08 -8.62
N LYS A 192 -4.59 -2.17 -9.95
CA LYS A 192 -4.88 -1.08 -10.89
C LYS A 192 -6.23 -0.43 -10.59
N HIS A 193 -7.30 -1.22 -10.52
CA HIS A 193 -8.65 -0.69 -10.34
C HIS A 193 -9.18 -0.80 -8.90
N ASP A 194 -8.41 -1.28 -7.92
CA ASP A 194 -8.90 -1.45 -6.55
C ASP A 194 -9.44 -0.13 -5.95
N ILE A 195 -10.71 -0.07 -5.57
CA ILE A 195 -11.29 1.18 -5.07
C ILE A 195 -10.84 1.56 -3.65
N VAL A 196 -10.46 0.59 -2.80
CA VAL A 196 -10.26 0.82 -1.35
C VAL A 196 -9.13 1.79 -1.01
N PRO A 197 -7.94 1.72 -1.65
CA PRO A 197 -6.89 2.72 -1.44
C PRO A 197 -7.29 4.16 -1.77
N ARG A 198 -8.40 4.36 -2.50
CA ARG A 198 -8.91 5.67 -2.92
C ARG A 198 -10.10 6.14 -2.07
N MET A 199 -10.78 5.27 -1.34
CA MET A 199 -12.05 5.59 -0.66
C MET A 199 -11.95 6.77 0.30
N LEU A 200 -10.90 6.84 1.12
CA LEU A 200 -10.74 7.92 2.10
C LEU A 200 -10.36 9.28 1.48
N LEU A 201 -10.18 9.34 0.15
CA LEU A 201 -10.07 10.62 -0.55
C LEU A 201 -11.44 11.29 -0.74
N ALA A 202 -12.52 10.51 -0.68
CA ALA A 202 -13.89 10.98 -0.69
C ALA A 202 -14.48 11.06 0.73
N PRO A 203 -15.37 12.03 0.99
CA PRO A 203 -15.99 12.18 2.30
C PRO A 203 -17.07 11.12 2.52
N PHE A 204 -17.30 10.72 3.77
CA PHE A 204 -18.23 9.62 4.06
C PHE A 204 -19.66 9.92 3.65
N GLU A 205 -20.09 11.18 3.66
CA GLU A 205 -21.41 11.59 3.18
C GLU A 205 -21.62 11.26 1.69
N SER A 206 -20.55 11.09 0.91
CA SER A 206 -20.62 10.73 -0.51
C SER A 206 -20.43 9.23 -0.78
N ILE A 207 -19.92 8.45 0.16
CA ILE A 207 -19.56 7.03 -0.09
C ILE A 207 -20.26 6.03 0.84
N ALA A 208 -20.80 6.46 1.98
CA ALA A 208 -21.39 5.59 2.98
C ALA A 208 -22.60 4.80 2.46
N GLU A 209 -23.63 5.47 1.93
CA GLU A 209 -24.84 4.79 1.44
C GLU A 209 -24.55 3.81 0.29
N PRO A 210 -23.80 4.18 -0.77
CA PRO A 210 -23.40 3.22 -1.79
C PRO A 210 -22.60 2.04 -1.23
N LEU A 211 -21.68 2.29 -0.30
CA LEU A 211 -20.88 1.24 0.32
C LEU A 211 -21.74 0.27 1.14
N ILE A 212 -22.70 0.78 1.93
CA ILE A 212 -23.67 -0.03 2.69
C ILE A 212 -24.44 -0.95 1.74
N ALA A 213 -24.91 -0.43 0.61
CA ALA A 213 -25.65 -1.20 -0.38
C ALA A 213 -24.82 -2.34 -0.99
N ILE A 214 -23.53 -2.11 -1.25
CA ILE A 214 -22.64 -3.06 -1.95
C ILE A 214 -22.04 -4.10 -1.00
N LEU A 215 -21.82 -3.75 0.27
CA LEU A 215 -21.05 -4.58 1.20
C LEU A 215 -21.54 -6.04 1.31
N PRO A 216 -22.85 -6.34 1.40
CA PRO A 216 -23.33 -7.73 1.44
C PRO A 216 -23.03 -8.51 0.15
N TYR A 217 -23.09 -7.83 -1.00
CA TYR A 217 -22.73 -8.43 -2.28
C TYR A 217 -21.23 -8.73 -2.33
N TRP A 218 -20.40 -7.78 -1.92
CA TRP A 218 -18.94 -7.91 -1.90
C TRP A 218 -18.46 -9.03 -0.97
N GLN A 219 -19.03 -9.11 0.23
CA GLN A 219 -18.77 -10.21 1.17
C GLN A 219 -19.24 -11.55 0.61
N GLY A 220 -20.32 -11.53 -0.16
CA GLY A 220 -20.80 -12.68 -0.91
C GLY A 220 -19.79 -13.24 -1.90
N LEU A 221 -19.09 -12.38 -2.64
CA LEU A 221 -18.04 -12.80 -3.60
C LEU A 221 -16.85 -13.46 -2.90
N ILE A 222 -16.55 -13.07 -1.66
CA ILE A 222 -15.47 -13.66 -0.86
C ILE A 222 -15.84 -15.09 -0.42
N ALA A 223 -17.13 -15.34 -0.16
CA ALA A 223 -17.62 -16.61 0.38
C ALA A 223 -17.94 -17.66 -0.70
N ASP A 224 -18.33 -17.23 -1.91
CA ASP A 224 -18.75 -18.13 -2.99
C ASP A 224 -18.47 -17.50 -4.38
N ASP A 225 -17.61 -18.14 -5.16
CA ASP A 225 -17.18 -17.72 -6.51
C ASP A 225 -18.31 -17.91 -7.57
N SER A 226 -19.47 -18.44 -7.17
CA SER A 226 -20.58 -18.78 -8.07
C SER A 226 -21.74 -17.77 -8.11
N LYS A 227 -21.63 -16.61 -7.43
CA LYS A 227 -22.70 -15.60 -7.46
C LYS A 227 -22.85 -15.00 -8.87
N GLY A 228 -24.09 -15.01 -9.37
CA GLY A 228 -24.48 -14.42 -10.65
C GLY A 228 -24.29 -12.90 -10.71
N GLU A 229 -24.52 -12.33 -11.90
CA GLU A 229 -24.36 -10.89 -12.12
C GLU A 229 -25.12 -10.06 -11.08
N PRO A 230 -24.52 -8.96 -10.58
CA PRO A 230 -25.19 -8.09 -9.62
C PRO A 230 -26.47 -7.52 -10.23
N ASP A 231 -27.51 -7.37 -9.42
CA ASP A 231 -28.74 -6.72 -9.88
C ASP A 231 -28.50 -5.24 -10.23
N TYR A 232 -29.47 -4.62 -10.90
CA TYR A 232 -29.38 -3.22 -11.32
C TYR A 232 -29.10 -2.26 -10.16
N PHE A 233 -29.65 -2.51 -8.96
CA PHE A 233 -29.49 -1.64 -7.81
C PHE A 233 -28.04 -1.69 -7.28
N ILE A 234 -27.46 -2.89 -7.17
CA ILE A 234 -26.06 -3.06 -6.81
C ILE A 234 -25.14 -2.44 -7.87
N GLN A 235 -25.43 -2.63 -9.15
CA GLN A 235 -24.66 -2.01 -10.23
C GLN A 235 -24.68 -0.47 -10.16
N ASP A 236 -25.85 0.12 -9.89
CA ASP A 236 -26.00 1.57 -9.75
C ASP A 236 -25.28 2.12 -8.51
N ALA A 237 -25.36 1.41 -7.38
CA ALA A 237 -24.60 1.73 -6.19
C ALA A 237 -23.08 1.66 -6.46
N CYS A 238 -22.61 0.62 -7.15
CA CYS A 238 -21.20 0.47 -7.53
C CYS A 238 -20.71 1.63 -8.41
N ARG A 239 -21.51 2.04 -9.41
CA ARG A 239 -21.20 3.20 -10.27
C ARG A 239 -21.16 4.49 -9.46
N THR A 240 -22.14 4.69 -8.58
CA THR A 240 -22.22 5.87 -7.72
C THR A 240 -21.00 5.97 -6.80
N LEU A 241 -20.62 4.87 -6.15
CA LEU A 241 -19.44 4.81 -5.31
C LEU A 241 -18.17 5.15 -6.09
N LEU A 242 -17.97 4.51 -7.25
CA LEU A 242 -16.81 4.75 -8.09
C LEU A 242 -16.73 6.22 -8.54
N ASN A 243 -17.81 6.77 -9.09
CA ASN A 243 -17.84 8.15 -9.59
C ASN A 243 -17.50 9.16 -8.49
N ASN A 244 -18.07 8.98 -7.30
CA ASN A 244 -17.79 9.84 -6.15
C ASN A 244 -16.31 9.73 -5.76
N VAL A 245 -15.79 8.51 -5.57
CA VAL A 245 -14.38 8.30 -5.21
C VAL A 245 -13.44 8.90 -6.27
N LEU A 246 -13.69 8.72 -7.56
CA LEU A 246 -12.85 9.24 -8.63
C LEU A 246 -12.86 10.76 -8.72
N GLN A 247 -14.01 11.39 -8.56
CA GLN A 247 -14.13 12.85 -8.56
C GLN A 247 -13.28 13.48 -7.43
N TYR A 248 -13.37 12.93 -6.23
CA TYR A 248 -12.58 13.42 -5.10
C TYR A 248 -11.09 13.07 -5.24
N THR A 249 -10.76 11.89 -5.77
CA THR A 249 -9.37 11.49 -6.03
C THR A 249 -8.71 12.43 -7.05
N HIS A 250 -9.41 12.75 -8.16
CA HIS A 250 -8.95 13.74 -9.14
C HIS A 250 -8.66 15.09 -8.48
N THR A 251 -9.57 15.53 -7.61
CA THR A 251 -9.43 16.79 -6.87
C THR A 251 -8.18 16.75 -5.98
N VAL A 252 -7.99 15.71 -5.17
CA VAL A 252 -6.83 15.63 -4.28
C VAL A 252 -5.51 15.53 -5.06
N ALA A 253 -5.48 14.80 -6.19
CA ALA A 253 -4.27 14.58 -6.98
C ALA A 253 -3.78 15.81 -7.78
N ASN A 254 -4.67 16.76 -8.09
CA ASN A 254 -4.37 17.89 -8.97
C ASN A 254 -4.12 19.22 -8.27
N TYR A 255 -4.35 19.31 -6.96
CA TYR A 255 -4.08 20.54 -6.22
C TYR A 255 -2.89 20.37 -5.28
N GLU A 256 -1.91 21.26 -5.41
CA GLU A 256 -0.65 21.23 -4.64
C GLU A 256 -0.87 21.32 -3.13
N LEU A 257 0.03 20.67 -2.39
CA LEU A 257 0.10 20.61 -0.93
C LEU A 257 0.00 22.00 -0.26
N ASP A 258 0.59 23.04 -0.85
CA ASP A 258 0.57 24.42 -0.33
C ASP A 258 -0.82 25.06 -0.33
N SER A 259 -1.74 24.57 -1.17
CA SER A 259 -3.13 25.01 -1.19
C SER A 259 -3.95 24.43 -0.03
N LEU A 260 -3.45 23.40 0.68
CA LEU A 260 -4.14 22.80 1.83
C LEU A 260 -4.14 23.70 3.06
N ARG A 261 -3.12 24.56 3.20
CA ARG A 261 -2.99 25.49 4.33
C ARG A 261 -3.79 26.79 4.14
N LYS A 262 -4.29 27.07 2.93
CA LYS A 262 -4.90 28.37 2.57
C LYS A 262 -6.40 28.35 2.31
N LEU A 263 -7.05 27.18 2.30
CA LEU A 263 -8.50 27.12 2.05
C LEU A 263 -9.28 27.15 3.37
N ASP A 264 -9.34 28.35 3.96
CA ASP A 264 -10.34 28.69 4.96
C ASP A 264 -11.75 28.59 4.32
N GLY A 265 -12.50 27.56 4.70
CA GLY A 265 -13.96 27.64 4.80
C GLY A 265 -14.86 27.00 3.74
N VAL A 266 -14.45 26.75 2.49
CA VAL A 266 -15.46 26.41 1.44
C VAL A 266 -15.49 24.92 1.03
N ILE A 267 -14.36 24.20 0.98
CA ILE A 267 -14.35 22.74 0.73
C ILE A 267 -13.18 22.09 1.50
N LYS A 268 -13.45 21.51 2.68
CA LYS A 268 -12.46 20.67 3.39
C LYS A 268 -12.21 19.42 2.54
N ARG A 269 -10.99 19.29 2.00
CA ARG A 269 -10.51 18.13 1.24
C ARG A 269 -10.07 17.02 2.18
N SER A 270 -9.91 15.81 1.64
CA SER A 270 -9.40 14.68 2.42
C SER A 270 -8.02 14.98 3.01
N PRO A 271 -7.81 14.75 4.32
CA PRO A 271 -6.53 14.97 4.97
C PRO A 271 -5.51 13.88 4.64
N TYR A 272 -5.97 12.70 4.22
CA TYR A 272 -5.13 11.51 4.10
C TYR A 272 -4.08 11.61 3.02
N ARG A 273 -2.84 11.22 3.33
CA ARG A 273 -1.70 11.26 2.41
C ARG A 273 -0.94 9.95 2.40
N PRO A 274 -0.48 9.50 1.22
CA PRO A 274 0.36 8.30 1.13
C PRO A 274 1.76 8.56 1.68
N PHE A 275 2.32 7.55 2.34
CA PHE A 275 3.73 7.47 2.71
C PHE A 275 4.24 6.04 2.49
N GLY A 276 5.56 5.86 2.44
CA GLY A 276 6.16 4.57 2.13
C GLY A 276 6.12 4.24 0.65
N THR A 277 6.49 3.02 0.29
CA THR A 277 6.53 2.59 -1.11
C THR A 277 5.17 2.04 -1.54
N TYR A 278 4.61 2.54 -2.63
CA TYR A 278 3.42 1.99 -3.27
C TYR A 278 3.81 1.20 -4.50
N MET A 279 3.47 -0.08 -4.51
CA MET A 279 3.64 -0.97 -5.66
C MET A 279 2.30 -1.11 -6.37
N PHE A 280 2.15 -0.41 -7.50
CA PHE A 280 0.97 -0.54 -8.34
C PHE A 280 1.11 -1.75 -9.26
N CYS A 281 0.07 -2.57 -9.34
CA CYS A 281 0.03 -3.82 -10.09
C CYS A 281 -1.08 -3.82 -11.13
N SER A 282 -0.81 -4.40 -12.29
CA SER A 282 -1.80 -4.64 -13.35
C SER A 282 -1.51 -5.97 -14.05
N SER A 283 -2.39 -6.37 -14.97
CA SER A 283 -2.13 -7.51 -15.86
C SER A 283 -0.88 -7.32 -16.74
N GLU A 284 -0.39 -6.08 -16.89
CA GLU A 284 0.78 -5.73 -17.70
C GLU A 284 2.08 -5.62 -16.89
N GLY A 285 2.03 -5.85 -15.58
CA GLY A 285 3.21 -5.80 -14.70
C GLY A 285 2.99 -4.89 -13.49
N ALA A 286 4.08 -4.39 -12.92
CA ALA A 286 4.04 -3.55 -11.74
C ALA A 286 5.18 -2.53 -11.71
N ALA A 287 4.97 -1.45 -10.95
CA ALA A 287 6.01 -0.47 -10.65
C ALA A 287 5.82 0.15 -9.25
N CYS A 288 6.93 0.47 -8.60
CA CYS A 288 7.00 1.09 -7.29
C CYS A 288 7.20 2.61 -7.35
N PHE A 289 6.53 3.34 -6.46
CA PHE A 289 6.62 4.79 -6.29
C PHE A 289 6.64 5.13 -4.79
N ASP A 290 7.50 6.04 -4.36
CA ASP A 290 7.59 6.47 -2.94
C ASP A 290 7.25 7.95 -2.71
N ASN A 291 7.13 8.74 -3.79
CA ASN A 291 6.75 10.14 -3.70
C ASN A 291 5.24 10.28 -3.51
N SER A 292 4.83 10.89 -2.39
CA SER A 292 3.43 11.03 -1.98
C SER A 292 2.53 11.66 -3.06
N GLU A 293 2.98 12.73 -3.71
CA GLU A 293 2.22 13.43 -4.76
C GLU A 293 2.07 12.58 -6.03
N ILE A 294 3.12 11.84 -6.40
CA ILE A 294 3.07 10.90 -7.53
C ILE A 294 2.13 9.74 -7.21
N VAL A 295 2.15 9.20 -5.99
CA VAL A 295 1.24 8.14 -5.57
C VAL A 295 -0.22 8.60 -5.65
N LEU A 296 -0.55 9.81 -5.18
CA LEU A 296 -1.90 10.38 -5.34
C LEU A 296 -2.35 10.46 -6.80
N LYS A 297 -1.43 10.88 -7.69
CA LYS A 297 -1.67 10.91 -9.15
C LYS A 297 -1.89 9.51 -9.71
N MET A 298 -1.09 8.52 -9.29
CA MET A 298 -1.25 7.13 -9.73
C MET A 298 -2.54 6.51 -9.22
N LEU A 299 -2.94 6.79 -7.97
CA LEU A 299 -4.23 6.38 -7.41
C LEU A 299 -5.41 6.85 -8.26
N HIS A 300 -5.30 8.02 -8.90
CA HIS A 300 -6.28 8.53 -9.85
C HIS A 300 -6.20 7.88 -11.22
N LEU A 301 -5.01 7.90 -11.85
CA LEU A 301 -4.81 7.51 -13.24
C LEU A 301 -5.07 6.02 -13.47
N THR A 302 -4.66 5.17 -12.53
CA THR A 302 -4.84 3.71 -12.63
C THR A 302 -6.31 3.29 -12.68
N MET A 303 -7.23 4.13 -12.19
CA MET A 303 -8.67 3.89 -12.26
C MET A 303 -9.28 4.33 -13.60
N GLN A 304 -8.54 5.03 -14.44
CA GLN A 304 -8.95 5.36 -15.79
C GLN A 304 -8.57 4.21 -16.72
N SER A 305 -9.42 3.92 -17.70
CA SER A 305 -9.09 3.00 -18.78
C SER A 305 -9.71 3.51 -20.08
N HIS A 306 -8.94 3.48 -21.16
CA HIS A 306 -9.45 3.77 -22.51
C HIS A 306 -9.92 2.51 -23.23
N GLU A 307 -9.41 1.34 -22.81
CA GLU A 307 -9.72 0.05 -23.44
C GLU A 307 -10.97 -0.59 -22.83
N LYS A 308 -11.21 -0.33 -21.53
CA LYS A 308 -12.34 -0.89 -20.79
C LYS A 308 -13.48 0.12 -20.72
N SER A 309 -14.70 -0.36 -20.88
CA SER A 309 -15.91 0.40 -20.62
C SER A 309 -16.02 0.78 -19.14
N SER A 310 -16.78 1.83 -18.84
CA SER A 310 -17.06 2.25 -17.46
C SER A 310 -17.63 1.10 -16.61
N ASN A 311 -18.44 0.22 -17.20
CA ASN A 311 -19.03 -0.92 -16.51
C ASN A 311 -18.00 -1.99 -16.14
N GLU A 312 -17.02 -2.25 -17.01
CA GLU A 312 -15.94 -3.21 -16.72
C GLU A 312 -15.05 -2.69 -15.59
N ILE A 313 -14.71 -1.40 -15.59
CA ILE A 313 -13.96 -0.79 -14.49
C ILE A 313 -14.72 -0.96 -13.17
N VAL A 314 -16.04 -0.73 -13.17
CA VAL A 314 -16.89 -0.90 -11.98
C VAL A 314 -16.81 -2.33 -11.45
N GLN A 315 -16.79 -3.36 -12.31
CA GLN A 315 -16.64 -4.75 -11.89
C GLN A 315 -15.21 -5.07 -11.41
N ASP A 316 -14.20 -4.56 -12.10
CA ASP A 316 -12.79 -4.73 -11.73
C ASP A 316 -12.50 -4.13 -10.35
N CYS A 317 -13.15 -3.01 -10.00
CA CYS A 317 -12.90 -2.30 -8.75
C CYS A 317 -13.04 -3.15 -7.49
N PHE A 318 -14.04 -4.03 -7.48
CA PHE A 318 -14.34 -4.90 -6.33
C PHE A 318 -13.67 -6.25 -6.46
N SER A 319 -13.61 -6.81 -7.68
CA SER A 319 -13.00 -8.11 -7.93
C SER A 319 -11.47 -8.08 -7.73
N GLU A 320 -10.78 -7.04 -8.21
CA GLU A 320 -9.34 -6.88 -8.00
C GLU A 320 -9.00 -6.71 -6.51
N HIS A 321 -9.87 -6.06 -5.72
CA HIS A 321 -9.64 -5.87 -4.29
C HIS A 321 -9.59 -7.20 -3.52
N ILE A 322 -10.37 -8.20 -3.92
CA ILE A 322 -10.41 -9.51 -3.24
C ILE A 322 -9.47 -10.54 -3.88
N ALA A 323 -9.01 -10.30 -5.11
CA ALA A 323 -8.26 -11.25 -5.92
C ALA A 323 -6.79 -10.84 -6.18
N TYR A 324 -6.12 -10.22 -5.20
CA TYR A 324 -4.70 -9.84 -5.31
C TYR A 324 -3.78 -11.00 -5.72
N GLY A 325 -4.11 -12.24 -5.33
CA GLY A 325 -3.35 -13.43 -5.76
C GLY A 325 -3.34 -13.62 -7.28
N SER A 326 -4.49 -13.40 -7.93
CA SER A 326 -4.60 -13.44 -9.40
C SER A 326 -3.82 -12.29 -10.04
N VAL A 327 -3.90 -11.09 -9.48
CA VAL A 327 -3.15 -9.92 -9.97
C VAL A 327 -1.64 -10.19 -9.90
N LEU A 328 -1.15 -10.64 -8.75
CA LEU A 328 0.27 -10.96 -8.53
C LEU A 328 0.76 -12.05 -9.48
N LYS A 329 -0.07 -13.06 -9.78
CA LYS A 329 0.27 -14.10 -10.76
C LYS A 329 0.56 -13.51 -12.14
N HIS A 330 -0.28 -12.60 -12.64
CA HIS A 330 -0.03 -11.93 -13.92
C HIS A 330 1.25 -11.10 -13.89
N VAL A 331 1.53 -10.40 -12.77
CA VAL A 331 2.78 -9.64 -12.60
C VAL A 331 4.00 -10.56 -12.65
N ILE A 332 3.96 -11.73 -12.01
CA ILE A 332 5.03 -12.75 -12.07
C ILE A 332 5.24 -13.22 -13.50
N GLU A 333 4.17 -13.59 -14.21
CA GLU A 333 4.25 -14.09 -15.58
C GLU A 333 4.85 -13.04 -16.54
N LYS A 334 4.44 -11.77 -16.39
CA LYS A 334 4.97 -10.66 -17.21
C LYS A 334 6.41 -10.30 -16.86
N SER A 335 6.84 -10.44 -15.60
CA SER A 335 8.23 -10.18 -15.22
C SER A 335 9.20 -11.20 -15.81
N ILE A 336 8.76 -12.45 -15.96
CA ILE A 336 9.52 -13.52 -16.62
C ILE A 336 9.56 -13.34 -18.15
N GLY A 337 8.46 -12.86 -18.75
CA GLY A 337 8.34 -12.73 -20.20
C GLY A 337 9.19 -11.63 -20.86
N GLY A 338 9.62 -10.62 -20.10
CA GLY A 338 10.38 -9.46 -20.57
C GLY A 338 9.58 -8.55 -21.52
N LYS A 339 9.64 -7.22 -21.32
CA LYS A 339 8.98 -6.26 -22.23
C LYS A 339 9.93 -5.84 -23.37
N ARG A 340 9.56 -6.14 -24.61
CA ARG A 340 10.16 -5.51 -25.81
C ARG A 340 9.38 -4.23 -26.13
N THR A 341 10.06 -3.10 -26.17
CA THR A 341 9.43 -1.80 -26.50
C THR A 341 9.29 -1.66 -28.01
N ALA A 342 8.09 -1.26 -28.47
CA ALA A 342 7.72 -1.26 -29.88
C ALA A 342 8.09 0.03 -30.64
N ASN A 343 8.76 1.01 -30.03
CA ASN A 343 9.10 2.26 -30.73
C ASN A 343 10.48 2.83 -30.34
N PRO A 344 11.41 3.02 -31.31
CA PRO A 344 12.75 3.60 -31.07
C PRO A 344 12.85 5.10 -31.39
N GLY A 345 11.73 5.79 -31.65
CA GLY A 345 11.74 7.21 -32.07
C GLY A 345 12.00 8.20 -30.94
N SER A 346 13.14 8.90 -31.03
CA SER A 346 13.54 10.17 -30.36
C SER A 346 13.36 10.37 -28.84
N GLU A 347 12.92 9.38 -28.06
CA GLU A 347 12.81 9.53 -26.60
C GLU A 347 14.16 9.31 -25.90
N SER A 348 14.44 10.14 -24.89
CA SER A 348 15.60 9.91 -24.02
C SER A 348 15.45 8.58 -23.25
N SER A 349 16.57 7.95 -22.88
CA SER A 349 16.56 6.72 -22.06
C SER A 349 15.81 6.88 -20.74
N TYR A 350 15.80 8.10 -20.20
CA TYR A 350 15.01 8.48 -19.03
C TYR A 350 13.49 8.41 -19.32
N GLU A 351 13.02 9.09 -20.36
CA GLU A 351 11.60 9.09 -20.75
C GLU A 351 11.09 7.68 -21.07
N ARG A 352 11.92 6.86 -21.72
CA ARG A 352 11.61 5.46 -22.01
C ARG A 352 11.42 4.64 -20.73
N GLY A 353 12.25 4.85 -19.71
CA GLY A 353 12.13 4.18 -18.42
C GLY A 353 10.88 4.59 -17.63
N ILE A 354 10.46 5.84 -17.76
CA ILE A 354 9.19 6.33 -17.21
C ILE A 354 8.02 5.71 -17.98
N SER A 355 8.04 5.72 -19.31
CA SER A 355 7.00 5.11 -20.13
C SER A 355 6.82 3.64 -19.78
N LEU A 356 7.91 2.87 -19.65
CA LEU A 356 7.87 1.46 -19.30
C LEU A 356 7.20 1.18 -17.95
N GLN A 357 7.46 2.00 -16.94
CA GLN A 357 6.82 1.90 -15.63
C GLN A 357 5.33 2.21 -15.72
N LEU A 358 4.96 3.24 -16.47
CA LEU A 358 3.57 3.64 -16.68
C LEU A 358 2.80 2.59 -17.48
N ASP A 359 3.40 1.99 -18.50
CA ASP A 359 2.85 0.85 -19.23
C ASP A 359 2.73 -0.39 -18.33
N GLY A 360 3.68 -0.59 -17.40
CA GLY A 360 3.66 -1.64 -16.38
C GLY A 360 2.43 -1.59 -15.49
N ILE A 361 2.02 -0.39 -15.09
CA ILE A 361 0.85 -0.19 -14.22
C ILE A 361 -0.43 0.10 -15.04
N GLY A 362 -0.34 0.05 -16.36
CA GLY A 362 -1.46 0.19 -17.28
C GLY A 362 -1.97 1.63 -17.47
N VAL A 363 -1.12 2.65 -17.29
CA VAL A 363 -1.47 4.07 -17.46
C VAL A 363 -0.74 4.80 -18.60
N GLY A 364 0.11 4.11 -19.36
CA GLY A 364 0.91 4.74 -20.42
C GLY A 364 0.10 5.47 -21.49
N ALA A 365 -0.99 4.87 -21.97
CA ALA A 365 -1.88 5.48 -22.96
C ALA A 365 -2.59 6.76 -22.44
N GLN A 366 -2.89 6.83 -21.14
CA GLN A 366 -3.70 7.89 -20.52
C GLN A 366 -2.92 9.20 -20.35
N LEU A 367 -1.59 9.10 -20.22
CA LEU A 367 -0.72 10.25 -19.99
C LEU A 367 -0.35 10.99 -21.28
N LEU A 368 -0.42 10.34 -22.44
CA LEU A 368 -0.17 10.98 -23.73
C LEU A 368 -1.21 12.06 -24.05
N GLU A 369 -2.45 11.89 -23.59
CA GLU A 369 -3.53 12.86 -23.81
C GLU A 369 -3.71 13.85 -22.65
N ASN A 370 -3.53 13.43 -21.39
CA ASN A 370 -3.66 14.33 -20.22
C ASN A 370 -2.56 15.41 -20.14
N ARG A 371 -1.47 15.29 -20.89
CA ARG A 371 -0.50 16.40 -21.11
C ARG A 371 -1.16 17.63 -21.76
N ASN A 372 -2.23 17.44 -22.54
CA ASN A 372 -3.01 18.55 -23.13
C ASN A 372 -3.96 19.21 -22.12
N GLN A 373 -4.18 18.62 -20.95
CA GLN A 373 -5.06 19.13 -19.88
C GLN A 373 -4.30 19.66 -18.65
N GLY A 374 -2.97 19.82 -18.73
CA GLY A 374 -2.15 20.41 -17.66
C GLY A 374 -1.65 19.41 -16.60
N PHE A 375 -1.82 18.10 -16.81
CA PHE A 375 -1.36 17.08 -15.88
C PHE A 375 0.17 16.87 -15.98
N ASN A 376 0.93 17.61 -15.17
CA ASN A 376 2.39 17.44 -15.09
C ASN A 376 2.76 16.45 -13.98
N ILE A 377 3.32 15.28 -14.35
CA ILE A 377 4.06 14.43 -13.40
C ILE A 377 5.45 15.03 -13.23
N PRO A 378 5.96 15.23 -12.00
CA PRO A 378 7.32 15.68 -11.78
C PRO A 378 8.33 14.80 -12.53
N ARG A 379 9.32 15.42 -13.19
CA ARG A 379 10.40 14.73 -13.95
C ARG A 379 11.40 13.97 -13.05
N GLN A 380 11.03 13.65 -11.82
CA GLN A 380 11.89 12.94 -10.88
C GLN A 380 11.04 11.93 -10.11
N ILE A 381 10.94 10.72 -10.66
CA ILE A 381 10.41 9.56 -9.94
C ILE A 381 11.61 8.94 -9.23
N ARG A 382 11.74 9.16 -7.92
CA ARG A 382 12.65 8.37 -7.09
C ARG A 382 11.88 7.15 -6.56
N CYS A 383 12.59 6.06 -6.34
CA CYS A 383 12.09 4.89 -5.64
C CYS A 383 13.25 4.30 -4.84
N SER A 384 13.13 4.25 -3.53
CA SER A 384 14.08 3.54 -2.66
C SER A 384 13.35 2.54 -1.79
N VAL A 385 13.67 1.25 -1.96
CA VAL A 385 13.32 0.19 -1.00
C VAL A 385 14.61 -0.35 -0.42
N VAL A 386 14.79 -0.23 0.89
CA VAL A 386 15.98 -0.73 1.59
C VAL A 386 15.65 -2.06 2.26
N LEU A 387 16.01 -3.16 1.61
CA LEU A 387 15.96 -4.48 2.22
C LEU A 387 17.24 -4.71 3.04
N ARG A 388 17.10 -4.85 4.36
CA ARG A 388 18.22 -5.07 5.27
C ARG A 388 18.46 -6.57 5.44
N THR A 389 19.64 -7.05 5.07
CA THR A 389 20.06 -8.44 5.27
C THR A 389 20.68 -8.65 6.65
N THR A 390 20.30 -9.72 7.36
CA THR A 390 21.04 -10.22 8.53
C THR A 390 22.02 -11.30 8.07
N THR A 391 23.32 -11.02 8.13
CA THR A 391 24.34 -12.03 7.78
C THR A 391 24.44 -13.08 8.89
N THR A 392 24.10 -14.32 8.60
CA THR A 392 24.51 -15.48 9.41
C THR A 392 25.48 -16.33 8.58
N LYS A 393 26.71 -16.52 9.07
CA LYS A 393 27.71 -17.37 8.41
C LYS A 393 27.28 -18.84 8.50
N PRO A 394 27.21 -19.60 7.38
CA PRO A 394 27.01 -21.05 7.47
C PRO A 394 28.31 -21.69 7.98
N LYS A 395 28.21 -22.48 9.05
CA LYS A 395 29.27 -23.37 9.51
C LYS A 395 29.11 -24.73 8.82
N GLY A 396 30.09 -25.11 8.01
CA GLY A 396 30.28 -26.49 7.55
C GLY A 396 30.11 -26.67 6.04
N GLY A 397 31.18 -27.13 5.38
CA GLY A 397 31.20 -27.40 3.95
C GLY A 397 30.34 -28.60 3.57
N ARG A 398 29.23 -28.35 2.87
CA ARG A 398 28.58 -29.31 1.97
C ARG A 398 28.17 -28.57 0.70
N VAL A 399 28.26 -29.29 -0.42
CA VAL A 399 27.88 -28.81 -1.75
C VAL A 399 26.36 -28.58 -1.77
N ALA A 400 25.98 -27.36 -2.11
CA ALA A 400 24.65 -26.78 -1.98
C ALA A 400 23.76 -27.13 -3.19
N GLY A 401 22.48 -27.47 -2.93
CA GLY A 401 21.47 -27.66 -3.98
C GLY A 401 20.93 -26.32 -4.51
N VAL A 402 20.07 -26.34 -5.53
CA VAL A 402 19.53 -25.13 -6.18
C VAL A 402 18.79 -24.19 -5.20
N ALA A 403 18.22 -24.73 -4.11
CA ALA A 403 17.61 -23.93 -3.03
C ALA A 403 18.65 -23.22 -2.14
N ASP A 404 19.83 -23.82 -1.94
CA ASP A 404 20.93 -23.20 -1.20
C ASP A 404 21.62 -22.09 -2.02
N LEU A 405 21.52 -22.12 -3.35
CA LEU A 405 22.04 -21.07 -4.23
C LEU A 405 21.31 -19.74 -4.05
N CYS A 406 20.02 -19.74 -3.69
CA CYS A 406 19.28 -18.51 -3.32
C CYS A 406 19.74 -17.94 -1.96
N THR A 407 20.27 -18.78 -1.06
CA THR A 407 20.87 -18.33 0.21
C THR A 407 22.33 -17.91 0.06
N ILE A 408 23.06 -18.47 -0.92
CA ILE A 408 24.48 -18.22 -1.18
C ILE A 408 24.70 -17.02 -2.13
N LEU A 409 23.75 -16.73 -3.04
CA LEU A 409 23.76 -15.52 -3.85
C LEU A 409 23.20 -14.33 -3.05
N GLY A 410 24.00 -13.87 -2.08
CA GLY A 410 23.92 -12.49 -1.62
C GLY A 410 24.25 -11.54 -2.76
N ILE A 411 23.22 -10.98 -3.41
CA ILE A 411 23.33 -9.95 -4.46
C ILE A 411 22.63 -8.72 -3.86
N SER A 412 23.31 -7.75 -3.24
CA SER A 412 24.20 -6.72 -3.78
C SER A 412 23.56 -5.84 -4.86
N LEU A 413 22.93 -4.73 -4.44
CA LEU A 413 23.10 -3.45 -5.12
C LEU A 413 23.16 -2.32 -4.08
N ILE A 414 24.37 -1.83 -3.85
CA ILE A 414 24.63 -0.53 -3.22
C ILE A 414 24.34 0.53 -4.27
N LEU A 415 23.52 1.53 -3.93
CA LEU A 415 23.69 2.89 -4.44
C LEU A 415 23.40 3.86 -3.30
N SER A 416 24.34 3.92 -2.36
CA SER A 416 24.61 5.15 -1.64
C SER A 416 25.28 6.11 -2.63
N ILE A 417 24.60 7.16 -3.05
CA ILE A 417 25.29 8.35 -3.53
C ILE A 417 25.21 9.36 -2.39
N TRP A 418 26.27 9.36 -1.57
CA TRP A 418 26.68 10.55 -0.84
C TRP A 418 27.32 11.49 -1.86
N TYR A 419 26.74 12.69 -2.01
CA TYR A 419 27.45 13.97 -1.95
C TYR A 419 26.45 15.10 -1.73
#